data_AF-A0A820NLW3-F1
#
_entry.id   AF-A0A820NLW3-F1
#
_cell.length_a   1.000
_cell.length_b   1.000
_cell.length_c   1.000
_cell.angle_alpha   90.00
_cell.angle_beta   90.00
_cell.angle_gamma   90.00
#
_symmetry.space_group_name_H-M   'P 1'
#
loop_
_entity.id
_entity.type
_entity.pdbx_description
1 polymer ?
#
loop_
_entity_poly.entity_id
_entity_poly.type
_entity_poly.pdbx_seq_one_letter_code
_entity_poly.pdbx_strand_id
1 'polypeptide(L)'
;MLKLRTVKVVRFEAKFISILSLIVKLSLAIGCLYLMFQKHAYQIFDRSPISAVTIKVKQSSTCSNNISTIRNIFNYNCSKTLYDVNDYIIPATENSAVSITTRMVEIEH
;
A
#
# COMPACT_ATOMS: atom_id res chain seq x y z
N MET A 1 35.16 -43.54 -8.86
CA MET A 1 36.10 -43.01 -9.87
C MET A 1 35.44 -41.84 -10.59
N LEU A 2 35.84 -40.59 -10.30
CA LEU A 2 35.26 -39.38 -10.91
C LEU A 2 35.93 -39.11 -12.27
N LYS A 3 35.15 -39.09 -13.36
CA LYS A 3 35.64 -38.84 -14.71
C LYS A 3 35.35 -37.38 -15.09
N LEU A 4 36.35 -36.52 -14.91
CA LEU A 4 36.27 -35.11 -15.33
C LEU A 4 36.40 -35.04 -16.86
N ARG A 5 35.39 -34.51 -17.57
CA ARG A 5 35.47 -34.21 -19.00
C ARG A 5 35.78 -32.74 -19.18
N THR A 6 36.82 -32.44 -19.97
CA THR A 6 37.15 -31.08 -20.39
C THR A 6 36.92 -30.93 -21.88
N VAL A 7 36.59 -29.71 -22.29
CA VAL A 7 36.39 -29.34 -23.70
C VAL A 7 37.72 -28.83 -24.24
N LYS A 8 38.10 -29.26 -25.45
CA LYS A 8 39.24 -28.68 -26.16
C LYS A 8 38.86 -27.28 -26.63
N VAL A 9 39.59 -26.26 -26.17
CA VAL A 9 39.36 -24.85 -26.53
C VAL A 9 40.47 -24.38 -27.47
N VAL A 10 40.10 -23.70 -28.55
CA VAL A 10 41.04 -23.07 -29.50
C VAL A 10 41.25 -21.62 -29.08
N ARG A 11 42.50 -21.19 -28.93
CA ARG A 11 42.87 -19.83 -28.51
C ARG A 11 43.19 -18.99 -29.75
N PHE A 12 42.46 -17.89 -29.93
CA PHE A 12 42.72 -16.93 -31.00
C PHE A 12 43.51 -15.74 -30.46
N GLU A 13 44.66 -15.42 -31.06
CA GLU A 13 45.55 -14.32 -30.64
C GLU A 13 45.37 -13.04 -31.48
N ALA A 14 44.14 -12.72 -31.85
CA ALA A 14 43.84 -11.45 -32.52
C ALA A 14 43.55 -10.35 -31.48
N LYS A 15 44.30 -9.23 -31.56
CA LYS A 15 44.10 -8.06 -30.67
C LYS A 15 42.65 -7.57 -30.68
N PHE A 16 42.01 -7.54 -31.85
CA PHE A 16 40.62 -7.12 -32.00
C PHE A 16 39.63 -8.03 -31.25
N ILE A 17 39.77 -9.35 -31.40
CA ILE A 17 38.90 -10.33 -30.73
C ILE A 17 39.06 -10.23 -29.21
N SER A 18 40.29 -10.02 -28.74
CA SER A 18 40.56 -9.81 -27.32
C SER A 18 39.84 -8.58 -26.77
N ILE A 19 39.95 -7.44 -27.46
CA ILE A 19 39.30 -6.17 -27.05
C ILE A 19 37.78 -6.31 -27.06
N LEU A 20 37.19 -6.89 -28.11
CA LEU A 20 35.75 -7.11 -28.19
C LEU A 20 35.26 -8.00 -27.03
N SER A 21 35.98 -9.09 -26.73
CA SER A 21 35.63 -9.97 -25.61
C SER A 21 35.72 -9.27 -24.26
N LEU A 22 36.66 -8.33 -24.11
CA LEU A 22 36.83 -7.53 -22.89
C LEU A 22 35.67 -6.56 -22.70
N ILE A 23 35.25 -5.87 -23.76
CA ILE A 23 34.11 -4.93 -23.72
C ILE A 23 32.82 -5.65 -23.34
N VAL A 24 32.56 -6.83 -23.92
CA VAL A 24 31.38 -7.64 -23.60
C VAL A 24 31.40 -8.10 -22.13
N LYS A 25 32.55 -8.54 -21.61
CA LYS A 25 32.68 -8.91 -20.20
C LYS A 25 32.50 -7.70 -19.27
N LEU A 26 33.04 -6.55 -19.65
CA LEU A 26 32.95 -5.32 -18.87
C LEU A 26 31.51 -4.80 -18.81
N SER A 27 30.78 -4.79 -19.93
CA SER A 27 29.38 -4.35 -19.95
C SER A 27 28.49 -5.26 -19.11
N LEU A 28 28.72 -6.58 -19.16
CA LEU A 28 28.02 -7.54 -18.31
C LEU A 28 28.32 -7.30 -16.82
N ALA A 29 29.60 -7.06 -16.48
CA ALA A 29 30.01 -6.77 -15.10
C ALA A 29 29.38 -5.49 -14.56
N ILE A 30 29.32 -4.42 -15.37
CA ILE A 30 28.65 -3.16 -15.00
C ILE A 30 27.14 -3.40 -14.81
N GLY A 31 26.50 -4.19 -15.67
CA GLY A 31 25.10 -4.56 -15.53
C GLY A 31 24.82 -5.33 -14.23
N CYS A 32 25.66 -6.30 -13.88
CA CYS A 32 25.59 -7.00 -12.59
C CYS A 32 25.79 -6.06 -11.41
N LEU A 33 26.75 -5.12 -11.50
CA LEU A 33 27.01 -4.13 -10.47
C LEU A 33 25.81 -3.20 -10.26
N TYR A 34 25.16 -2.78 -11.34
CA TYR A 34 23.94 -1.98 -11.30
C TYR A 34 22.83 -2.72 -10.55
N LEU A 35 22.60 -4.01 -10.83
CA LEU A 35 21.61 -4.81 -10.11
C LEU A 35 21.94 -4.94 -8.62
N MET A 36 23.21 -5.12 -8.27
CA MET A 36 23.63 -5.21 -6.86
C MET A 36 23.37 -3.90 -6.11
N PHE A 37 23.73 -2.74 -6.66
CA PHE A 37 23.59 -1.47 -5.95
C PHE A 37 22.19 -0.86 -6.03
N GLN A 38 21.55 -0.84 -7.20
CA GLN A 38 20.25 -0.17 -7.37
C GLN A 38 19.06 -1.03 -6.95
N LYS A 39 19.16 -2.36 -7.14
CA LYS A 39 18.11 -3.28 -6.73
C LYS A 39 18.42 -3.96 -5.39
N HIS A 40 19.54 -3.59 -4.75
CA HIS A 40 19.99 -4.16 -3.49
C HIS A 40 19.89 -5.70 -3.51
N ALA A 41 20.23 -6.32 -4.64
CA ALA A 41 20.02 -7.76 -4.87
C ALA A 41 20.84 -8.66 -3.93
N TYR A 42 21.81 -8.08 -3.22
CA TYR A 42 22.57 -8.74 -2.15
C TYR A 42 21.79 -8.84 -0.83
N GLN A 43 20.69 -8.10 -0.67
CA GLN A 43 19.88 -8.09 0.53
C GLN A 43 18.63 -8.96 0.34
N ILE A 44 18.27 -9.68 1.39
CA ILE A 44 17.01 -10.41 1.47
C ILE A 44 15.97 -9.43 2.01
N PHE A 45 14.98 -9.09 1.19
CA PHE A 45 13.87 -8.24 1.60
C PHE A 45 12.73 -9.10 2.14
N ASP A 46 12.32 -8.83 3.38
CA ASP A 46 11.03 -9.33 3.87
C ASP A 46 9.91 -8.55 3.17
N ARG A 47 9.18 -9.24 2.29
CA ARG A 47 8.15 -8.64 1.43
C ARG A 47 6.77 -8.62 2.07
N SER A 48 6.61 -9.18 3.26
CA SER A 48 5.33 -9.28 3.96
C SER A 48 5.46 -8.79 5.40
N PRO A 49 5.61 -7.47 5.63
CA PRO A 49 5.59 -6.93 6.97
C PRO A 49 4.23 -7.21 7.62
N ILE A 50 4.23 -7.81 8.81
CA ILE A 50 3.03 -7.95 9.63
C ILE A 50 2.78 -6.59 10.28
N SER A 51 1.67 -5.94 9.95
CA SER A 51 1.25 -4.67 10.55
C SER A 51 -0.10 -4.82 11.24
N ALA A 52 -0.23 -4.20 12.41
CA ALA A 52 -1.47 -4.11 13.16
C ALA A 52 -1.75 -2.63 13.47
N VAL A 53 -2.92 -2.14 13.06
CA VAL A 53 -3.32 -0.74 13.24
C VAL A 53 -4.68 -0.71 13.92
N THR A 54 -4.77 0.03 15.02
CA THR A 54 -5.99 0.22 15.81
C THR A 54 -6.37 1.69 15.75
N ILE A 55 -7.59 1.98 15.29
CA ILE A 55 -8.10 3.35 15.11
C ILE A 55 -9.17 3.63 16.16
N LYS A 56 -9.03 4.75 16.89
CA LYS A 56 -10.01 5.24 17.86
C LYS A 56 -10.41 6.68 17.54
N VAL A 57 -11.70 6.89 17.28
CA VAL A 57 -12.26 8.21 16.95
C VAL A 57 -12.87 8.83 18.20
N LYS A 58 -12.73 10.15 18.33
CA LYS A 58 -13.33 10.94 19.42
C LYS A 58 -14.12 12.09 18.83
N GLN A 59 -15.28 12.38 19.40
CA GLN A 59 -16.11 13.51 19.02
C GLN A 59 -15.80 14.74 19.88
N SER A 60 -15.89 15.92 19.27
CA SER A 60 -16.09 17.19 19.98
C SER A 60 -17.53 17.63 19.71
N SER A 61 -18.29 17.96 20.75
CA SER A 61 -19.73 18.19 20.68
C SER A 61 -20.06 19.46 19.89
N THR A 62 -20.54 19.33 18.66
CA THR A 62 -21.16 20.43 17.90
C THR A 62 -22.46 19.95 17.23
N CYS A 63 -23.59 20.50 17.68
CA CYS A 63 -24.90 20.27 17.07
C CYS A 63 -25.13 21.27 15.92
N SER A 64 -25.46 20.78 14.73
CA SER A 64 -26.09 21.59 13.67
C SER A 64 -26.96 20.70 12.80
N ASN A 65 -28.28 20.80 12.99
CA ASN A 65 -29.27 20.16 12.12
C ASN A 65 -30.11 21.26 11.46
N ASN A 66 -30.07 21.34 10.13
CA ASN A 66 -31.06 22.05 9.32
C ASN A 66 -32.08 21.01 8.83
N ILE A 67 -33.11 20.74 9.64
CA ILE A 67 -34.24 19.90 9.24
C ILE A 67 -35.18 20.77 8.41
N SER A 68 -35.25 20.53 7.10
CA SER A 68 -36.27 21.12 6.23
C SER A 68 -37.38 20.11 6.00
N THR A 69 -38.29 19.94 6.97
CA THR A 69 -39.52 19.16 6.77
C THR A 69 -40.53 20.00 6.00
N ILE A 70 -40.76 19.66 4.73
CA ILE A 70 -41.88 20.19 3.96
C ILE A 70 -43.15 19.43 4.39
N ARG A 71 -44.12 20.21 4.90
CA ARG A 71 -45.55 19.95 5.10
C ARG A 71 -46.06 19.47 6.47
N ASN A 72 -46.79 20.42 7.06
CA ASN A 72 -48.07 20.32 7.76
C ASN A 72 -48.10 20.02 9.28
N ILE A 73 -48.30 21.12 10.04
CA ILE A 73 -49.23 21.28 11.18
C ILE A 73 -49.07 20.37 12.40
N PHE A 74 -47.87 19.91 12.77
CA PHE A 74 -47.66 19.45 14.16
C PHE A 74 -46.35 19.97 14.72
N ASN A 75 -46.41 20.50 15.95
CA ASN A 75 -45.28 20.96 16.76
C ASN A 75 -44.27 19.81 16.95
N TYR A 76 -43.36 19.65 16.02
CA TYR A 76 -42.18 18.82 16.21
C TYR A 76 -41.11 19.72 16.83
N ASN A 77 -41.09 19.73 18.16
CA ASN A 77 -39.93 20.19 18.93
C ASN A 77 -38.69 19.56 18.31
N CYS A 78 -37.67 20.37 17.97
CA CYS A 78 -36.34 19.87 17.63
C CYS A 78 -35.91 18.86 18.70
N SER A 79 -36.06 17.57 18.41
CA SER A 79 -35.47 16.53 19.22
C SER A 79 -33.97 16.71 19.06
N LYS A 80 -33.33 17.24 20.12
CA LYS A 80 -31.87 17.31 20.21
C LYS A 80 -31.35 15.87 20.35
N THR A 81 -31.36 15.10 19.26
CA THR A 81 -30.62 13.84 19.20
C THR A 81 -29.15 14.18 19.06
N LEU A 82 -28.38 13.92 20.13
CA LEU A 82 -26.93 13.96 20.10
C LEU A 82 -26.48 12.66 19.44
N TYR A 83 -25.86 12.77 18.27
CA TYR A 83 -25.16 11.64 17.65
C TYR A 83 -23.81 11.47 18.36
N ASP A 84 -23.57 10.30 18.93
CA ASP A 84 -22.29 9.90 19.52
C ASP A 84 -21.47 9.10 18.48
N VAL A 85 -20.20 8.85 18.80
CA VAL A 85 -19.24 8.05 18.03
C VAL A 85 -19.85 6.71 17.56
N ASN A 86 -20.73 6.11 18.37
CA ASN A 86 -21.39 4.84 18.03
C ASN A 86 -22.46 4.96 16.93
N ASP A 87 -23.01 6.15 16.69
CA ASP A 87 -24.11 6.34 15.74
C ASP A 87 -23.61 6.55 14.31
N TYR A 88 -22.40 7.10 14.15
CA TYR A 88 -21.84 7.44 12.85
C TYR A 88 -20.60 6.62 12.46
N ILE A 89 -20.10 5.73 13.32
CA ILE A 89 -18.94 4.88 13.01
C ILE A 89 -19.34 3.46 12.67
N ILE A 90 -18.89 2.99 11.50
CA ILE A 90 -19.16 1.64 11.01
C ILE A 90 -17.86 0.99 10.50
N PRO A 91 -17.52 -0.24 10.94
CA PRO A 91 -18.08 -0.93 12.10
C PRO A 91 -17.64 -0.28 13.42
N ALA A 92 -18.43 -0.43 14.49
CA ALA A 92 -18.13 0.13 15.81
C ALA A 92 -16.90 -0.51 16.52
N THR A 93 -16.29 -1.52 15.91
CA THR A 93 -15.09 -2.21 16.42
C THR A 93 -13.81 -1.52 15.97
N GLU A 94 -12.81 -1.45 16.85
CA GLU A 94 -11.50 -0.85 16.55
C GLU A 94 -10.73 -1.68 15.50
N ASN A 95 -10.94 -1.35 14.23
CA ASN A 95 -10.31 -2.02 13.09
C ASN A 95 -9.34 -1.07 12.36
N SER A 96 -8.57 -1.62 11.42
CA SER A 96 -7.66 -0.85 10.56
C SER A 96 -8.37 0.02 9.52
N ALA A 97 -9.69 -0.10 9.39
CA ALA A 97 -10.53 0.72 8.51
C ALA A 97 -11.79 1.13 9.26
N VAL A 98 -12.16 2.40 9.13
CA VAL A 98 -13.29 3.04 9.81
C VAL A 98 -14.06 3.89 8.79
N SER A 99 -15.38 3.76 8.76
CA SER A 99 -16.28 4.64 8.01
C SER A 99 -16.96 5.63 8.95
N ILE A 100 -17.04 6.91 8.57
CA ILE A 100 -17.64 8.00 9.36
C ILE A 100 -18.81 8.59 8.58
N THR A 101 -20.03 8.43 9.10
CA THR A 101 -21.26 8.97 8.52
C THR A 101 -21.35 10.47 8.79
N THR A 102 -21.33 11.28 7.73
CA THR A 102 -21.38 12.75 7.83
C THR A 102 -22.74 13.33 7.45
N ARG A 103 -23.57 12.56 6.74
CA ARG A 103 -24.93 12.95 6.33
C ARG A 103 -25.84 11.72 6.27
N MET A 104 -27.03 11.86 6.83
CA MET A 104 -28.13 10.90 6.75
C MET A 104 -29.33 11.54 6.05
N VAL A 105 -30.07 10.76 5.29
CA VAL A 105 -31.36 11.16 4.70
C VAL A 105 -32.34 10.06 5.09
N GLU A 106 -33.22 10.37 6.04
CA GLU A 106 -34.28 9.46 6.45
C GLU A 106 -35.52 9.74 5.59
N ILE A 107 -36.10 8.68 5.03
CA ILE A 107 -37.34 8.72 4.26
C ILE A 107 -38.36 7.87 5.02
N GLU A 108 -39.36 8.51 5.60
CA GLU A 108 -40.50 7.81 6.21
C GLU A 108 -41.37 7.21 5.08
N HIS A 109 -41.71 5.93 5.21
CA HIS A 109 -42.60 5.19 4.32
C HIS A 109 -44.01 5.08 4.90
#